data_AF-A0A6P1T9J2-F1
#
_entry.id   AF-A0A6P1T9J2-F1
#
_cell.length_a   1.000
_cell.length_b   1.000
_cell.length_c   1.000
_cell.angle_alpha   90.00
_cell.angle_beta   90.00
_cell.angle_gamma   90.00
#
_symmetry.space_group_name_H-M   'P 1'
#
loop_
_entity.id
_entity.type
_entity.pdbx_description
1 polymer ?
#
loop_
_entity_poly.entity_id
_entity_poly.type
_entity_poly.pdbx_seq_one_letter_code
_entity_poly.pdbx_strand_id
1 'polypeptide(L)'
;MNKILLILLALPGLAQACFSPPDRHFIAIDRLYYQIDKIVLAEAIEEKPSFKAQGMAKFTFQTKEVLKGESGKAKFSLDGFLYEVGPVDFSKHEDVEFWANSYIGNFVAPGDCNVYGKFTVGETYLLIMGIDHPKAFEVVRSTEDRWYKTVKFMTQRHK
;
A
#
# COMPACT_ATOMS: atom_id res chain seq x y z
N MET A 1 -33.04 45.03 29.04
CA MET A 1 -33.46 43.73 28.47
C MET A 1 -32.54 43.35 27.32
N ASN A 2 -31.85 42.22 27.50
CA ASN A 2 -31.25 41.32 26.51
C ASN A 2 -30.62 41.88 25.23
N LYS A 3 -29.28 41.89 25.19
CA LYS A 3 -28.53 41.56 23.97
C LYS A 3 -28.01 40.13 24.12
N ILE A 4 -28.75 39.17 23.55
CA ILE A 4 -28.31 37.77 23.45
C ILE A 4 -27.26 37.72 22.33
N LEU A 5 -26.00 37.55 22.71
CA LEU A 5 -24.90 37.26 21.81
C LEU A 5 -24.97 35.76 21.45
N LEU A 6 -25.40 35.45 20.23
CA LEU A 6 -25.34 34.08 19.70
C LEU A 6 -23.86 33.73 19.46
N ILE A 7 -23.32 32.87 20.33
CA ILE A 7 -22.06 32.18 20.10
C ILE A 7 -22.32 31.12 19.02
N LEU A 8 -21.85 31.37 17.81
CA LEU A 8 -21.72 30.36 16.76
C LEU A 8 -20.73 29.30 17.26
N LEU A 9 -21.28 28.18 17.75
CA LEU A 9 -20.55 26.93 17.92
C LEU A 9 -20.06 26.48 16.53
N ALA A 10 -18.81 26.79 16.22
CA ALA A 10 -18.07 26.14 15.16
C ALA A 10 -18.03 24.65 15.49
N LEU A 11 -18.88 23.86 14.84
CA LEU A 11 -18.76 22.41 14.82
C LEU A 11 -17.42 22.10 14.14
N PRO A 12 -16.39 21.61 14.88
CA PRO A 12 -15.20 21.11 14.20
C PRO A 12 -15.67 19.99 13.28
N GLY A 13 -15.37 20.13 11.99
CA GLY A 13 -15.65 19.10 11.00
C GLY A 13 -15.17 17.77 11.54
N LEU A 14 -16.09 16.82 11.69
CA LEU A 14 -15.82 15.49 12.21
C LEU A 14 -14.68 14.90 11.36
N ALA A 15 -13.47 14.84 11.93
CA ALA A 15 -12.46 13.93 11.45
C ALA A 15 -13.07 12.54 11.63
N GLN A 16 -13.63 12.00 10.56
CA GLN A 16 -14.19 10.65 10.55
C GLN A 16 -13.02 9.68 10.65
N ALA A 17 -12.62 9.39 11.88
CA ALA A 17 -11.79 8.23 12.15
C ALA A 17 -12.51 7.00 11.60
N CYS A 18 -11.80 6.18 10.84
CA CYS A 18 -12.33 4.95 10.26
C CYS A 18 -12.62 3.97 11.39
N PHE A 19 -13.88 3.89 11.83
CA PHE A 19 -14.27 2.94 12.89
C PHE A 19 -14.27 1.49 12.38
N SER A 20 -14.50 1.28 11.08
CA SER A 20 -14.48 -0.03 10.43
C SER A 20 -13.70 0.06 9.11
N PRO A 21 -12.71 -0.82 8.88
CA PRO A 21 -11.98 -0.84 7.61
C PRO A 21 -12.96 -1.11 6.45
N PRO A 22 -12.82 -0.42 5.31
CA PRO A 22 -13.65 -0.68 4.14
C PRO A 22 -13.52 -2.11 3.62
N ASP A 23 -14.61 -2.68 3.09
CA ASP A 23 -14.66 -4.05 2.57
C ASP A 23 -13.57 -4.37 1.55
N ARG A 24 -13.15 -3.36 0.77
CA ARG A 24 -12.08 -3.49 -0.25
C ARG A 24 -10.75 -3.98 0.32
N HIS A 25 -10.49 -3.80 1.61
CA HIS A 25 -9.29 -4.31 2.28
C HIS A 25 -9.31 -5.84 2.48
N PHE A 26 -10.47 -6.49 2.34
CA PHE A 26 -10.65 -7.93 2.58
C PHE A 26 -10.99 -8.70 1.30
N ILE A 27 -11.12 -8.03 0.16
CA ILE A 27 -11.44 -8.69 -1.10
C ILE A 27 -10.21 -9.47 -1.57
N ALA A 28 -10.41 -10.74 -1.92
CA ALA A 28 -9.35 -11.56 -2.49
C ALA A 28 -8.75 -10.89 -3.75
N ILE A 29 -7.43 -10.86 -3.82
CA ILE A 29 -6.70 -10.05 -4.80
C ILE A 29 -6.94 -10.49 -6.26
N ASP A 30 -7.25 -11.76 -6.47
CA ASP A 30 -7.67 -12.32 -7.76
C ASP A 30 -8.98 -11.69 -8.26
N ARG A 31 -9.89 -11.32 -7.35
CA ARG A 31 -11.14 -10.62 -7.66
C ARG A 31 -10.94 -9.14 -7.95
N LEU A 32 -9.91 -8.54 -7.35
CA LEU A 32 -9.53 -7.15 -7.62
C LEU A 32 -8.75 -6.98 -8.92
N TYR A 33 -8.32 -8.08 -9.54
CA TYR A 33 -7.42 -8.04 -10.69
C TYR A 33 -7.92 -7.16 -11.85
N TYR A 34 -9.24 -7.12 -12.10
CA TYR A 34 -9.84 -6.28 -13.13
C TYR A 34 -9.80 -4.78 -12.83
N GLN A 35 -9.65 -4.41 -11.55
CA GLN A 35 -9.57 -3.02 -11.08
C GLN A 35 -8.11 -2.53 -10.95
N ILE A 36 -7.14 -3.43 -11.13
CA ILE A 36 -5.73 -3.08 -11.00
C ILE A 36 -5.22 -2.50 -12.32
N ASP A 37 -4.88 -1.22 -12.30
CA ASP A 37 -4.37 -0.53 -13.49
C ASP A 37 -2.88 -0.79 -13.71
N LYS A 38 -2.09 -0.87 -12.63
CA LYS A 38 -0.64 -0.92 -12.73
C LYS A 38 -0.01 -1.79 -11.65
N ILE A 39 0.89 -2.68 -12.09
CA ILE A 39 1.67 -3.54 -11.21
C ILE A 39 3.14 -3.43 -11.62
N VAL A 40 4.00 -3.10 -10.66
CA VAL A 40 5.43 -2.92 -10.89
C VAL A 40 6.26 -3.61 -9.82
N LEU A 41 7.44 -4.06 -10.21
CA LEU A 41 8.53 -4.35 -9.30
C LEU A 41 9.42 -3.11 -9.24
N ALA A 42 9.63 -2.54 -8.06
CA ALA A 42 10.39 -1.31 -7.89
C ALA A 42 11.19 -1.29 -6.59
N GLU A 43 12.39 -0.70 -6.65
CA GLU A 43 13.27 -0.53 -5.48
C GLU A 43 13.02 0.83 -4.83
N ALA A 44 12.87 0.88 -3.51
CA ALA A 44 12.84 2.14 -2.78
C ALA A 44 14.26 2.73 -2.73
N ILE A 45 14.48 3.91 -3.32
CA ILE A 45 15.82 4.50 -3.49
C ILE A 45 16.05 5.77 -2.68
N GLU A 46 14.99 6.38 -2.16
CA GLU A 46 15.07 7.63 -1.39
C GLU A 46 13.86 7.72 -0.47
N GLU A 47 14.04 8.36 0.67
CA GLU A 47 12.96 8.72 1.59
C GLU A 47 13.04 10.21 1.95
N LYS A 48 11.89 10.84 2.15
CA LYS A 48 11.76 12.21 2.63
C LYS A 48 10.67 12.29 3.69
N PRO A 49 10.77 13.21 4.68
CA PRO A 49 9.70 13.43 5.63
C PRO A 49 8.36 13.72 4.92
N SER A 50 7.28 13.09 5.37
CA SER A 50 5.91 13.40 4.97
C SER A 50 5.15 13.93 6.18
N PHE A 51 4.40 15.01 5.99
CA PHE A 51 3.63 15.64 7.07
C PHE A 51 2.17 15.18 7.12
N LYS A 52 1.84 14.07 6.43
CA LYS A 52 0.46 13.53 6.38
C LYS A 52 0.05 12.85 7.69
N ALA A 53 0.95 12.07 8.29
CA ALA A 53 0.76 11.46 9.60
C ALA A 53 2.11 11.21 10.27
N GLN A 54 2.10 11.03 11.59
CA GLN A 54 3.30 10.67 12.34
C GLN A 54 3.84 9.31 11.86
N GLY A 55 5.15 9.23 11.58
CA GLY A 55 5.80 8.02 11.08
C GLY A 55 5.67 7.79 9.57
N MET A 56 4.99 8.69 8.84
CA MET A 56 4.94 8.63 7.39
C MET A 56 6.13 9.35 6.73
N ALA A 57 6.60 8.77 5.63
CA ALA A 57 7.58 9.35 4.74
C ALA A 57 7.11 9.21 3.29
N LYS A 58 7.62 10.09 2.44
CA LYS A 58 7.48 9.98 0.99
C LYS A 58 8.68 9.23 0.44
N PHE A 59 8.45 8.06 -0.13
CA PHE A 59 9.48 7.22 -0.71
C PHE A 59 9.53 7.43 -2.23
N THR A 60 10.73 7.57 -2.78
CA THR A 60 10.96 7.51 -4.23
C THR A 60 11.35 6.09 -4.60
N PHE A 61 10.71 5.56 -5.63
CA PHE A 61 10.96 4.24 -6.17
C PHE A 61 11.58 4.32 -7.55
N GLN A 62 12.51 3.40 -7.83
CA GLN A 62 13.04 3.13 -9.16
C GLN A 62 12.37 1.88 -9.71
N THR A 63 11.62 2.01 -10.80
CA THR A 63 11.00 0.87 -11.48
C THR A 63 12.08 -0.07 -12.02
N LYS A 64 11.95 -1.37 -11.71
CA LYS A 64 12.81 -2.45 -12.21
C LYS A 64 12.11 -3.26 -13.30
N GLU A 65 10.84 -3.58 -13.09
CA GLU A 65 10.02 -4.33 -14.04
C GLU A 65 8.58 -3.81 -13.98
N VAL A 66 7.90 -3.81 -15.13
CA VAL A 66 6.46 -3.52 -15.21
C VAL A 66 5.73 -4.80 -15.58
N LEU A 67 4.88 -5.29 -14.68
CA LEU A 67 4.14 -6.53 -14.85
C LEU A 67 2.77 -6.31 -15.51
N LYS A 68 2.13 -5.17 -15.23
CA LYS A 68 0.84 -4.74 -15.81
C LYS A 68 0.77 -3.21 -15.91
N GLY A 69 0.08 -2.72 -16.94
CA GLY A 69 -0.09 -1.29 -17.21
C GLY A 69 1.03 -0.74 -18.11
N GLU A 70 0.99 0.56 -18.36
CA GLU A 70 2.03 1.22 -19.14
C GLU A 70 3.39 1.17 -18.42
N SER A 71 4.49 1.15 -19.19
CA SER A 71 5.86 1.13 -18.67
C SER A 71 6.15 2.27 -17.69
N GLY A 72 5.34 3.34 -17.75
CA GLY A 72 5.31 4.42 -16.76
C GLY A 72 6.63 5.17 -16.64
N LYS A 73 6.71 6.04 -15.63
CA LYS A 73 7.94 6.74 -15.28
C LYS A 73 8.96 5.76 -14.70
N ALA A 74 10.23 5.94 -15.04
CA ALA A 74 11.34 5.20 -14.45
C ALA A 74 11.43 5.40 -12.93
N LYS A 75 10.99 6.57 -12.43
CA LYS A 75 10.86 6.88 -11.01
C LYS A 75 9.49 7.41 -10.67
N PHE A 76 8.98 7.07 -9.49
CA PHE A 76 7.73 7.59 -8.94
C PHE A 76 7.84 7.69 -7.42
N SER A 77 6.86 8.31 -6.77
CA SER A 77 6.84 8.40 -5.31
C SER A 77 5.52 7.95 -4.74
N LEU A 78 5.58 7.31 -3.57
CA LEU A 78 4.42 6.94 -2.76
C LEU A 78 4.62 7.45 -1.33
N ASP A 79 3.53 7.79 -0.68
CA ASP A 79 3.52 7.97 0.76
C ASP A 79 3.43 6.57 1.42
N GLY A 80 4.19 6.36 2.48
CA GLY A 80 4.18 5.10 3.24
C GLY A 80 4.76 5.30 4.63
N PHE A 81 4.80 4.24 5.41
CA PHE A 81 5.39 4.24 6.75
C PHE A 81 6.82 3.71 6.72
N LEU A 82 7.68 4.30 7.54
CA LEU A 82 9.01 3.75 7.80
C LEU A 82 8.87 2.40 8.49
N TYR A 83 9.65 1.42 8.04
CA TYR A 83 9.70 0.12 8.69
C TYR A 83 11.00 -0.06 9.47
N GLU A 84 10.92 0.06 10.80
CA GLU A 84 12.10 0.09 11.67
C GLU A 84 12.86 -1.25 11.76
N VAL A 85 12.18 -2.38 11.51
CA VAL A 85 12.71 -3.74 11.74
C VAL A 85 13.02 -4.51 10.44
N GLY A 86 12.91 -3.86 9.28
CA GLY A 86 13.03 -4.47 7.93
C GLY A 86 11.83 -5.34 7.50
N PRO A 87 11.32 -5.22 6.25
CA PRO A 87 10.07 -5.84 5.84
C PRO A 87 10.10 -7.37 5.93
N VAL A 88 8.96 -7.95 6.32
CA VAL A 88 8.74 -9.40 6.38
C VAL A 88 8.37 -9.91 4.98
N ASP A 89 9.08 -10.93 4.50
CA ASP A 89 8.83 -11.55 3.19
C ASP A 89 8.07 -12.89 3.28
N PHE A 90 7.62 -13.28 4.48
CA PHE A 90 6.81 -14.47 4.73
C PHE A 90 7.42 -15.76 4.16
N SER A 91 8.73 -15.93 4.35
CA SER A 91 9.49 -17.05 3.80
C SER A 91 9.39 -17.11 2.26
N LYS A 92 9.63 -15.97 1.58
CA LYS A 92 9.37 -15.80 0.13
C LYS A 92 7.93 -16.06 -0.27
N HIS A 93 7.02 -15.65 0.62
CA HIS A 93 5.59 -15.86 0.53
C HIS A 93 5.19 -17.34 0.42
N GLU A 94 5.93 -18.24 1.07
CA GLU A 94 5.54 -19.64 1.19
C GLU A 94 4.63 -19.89 2.39
N ASP A 95 4.66 -19.00 3.40
CA ASP A 95 3.88 -19.14 4.64
C ASP A 95 2.38 -19.19 4.36
N VAL A 96 1.70 -20.22 4.89
CA VAL A 96 0.26 -20.43 4.69
C VAL A 96 -0.60 -19.28 5.20
N GLU A 97 -0.16 -18.61 6.27
CA GLU A 97 -0.89 -17.51 6.89
C GLU A 97 -1.06 -16.33 5.94
N PHE A 98 0.00 -16.03 5.16
CA PHE A 98 -0.05 -15.01 4.12
C PHE A 98 -1.17 -15.30 3.11
N TRP A 99 -1.37 -16.56 2.71
CA TRP A 99 -2.37 -16.92 1.72
C TRP A 99 -3.78 -17.08 2.30
N ALA A 100 -3.87 -17.51 3.56
CA ALA A 100 -5.15 -17.76 4.22
C ALA A 100 -5.83 -16.47 4.69
N ASN A 101 -5.09 -15.38 4.88
CA ASN A 101 -5.62 -14.13 5.43
C ASN A 101 -5.34 -12.93 4.51
N SER A 102 -6.40 -12.35 3.95
CA SER A 102 -6.34 -11.17 3.10
C SER A 102 -5.79 -9.93 3.82
N TYR A 103 -5.90 -9.88 5.15
CA TYR A 103 -5.46 -8.77 6.00
C TYR A 103 -4.04 -8.93 6.57
N ILE A 104 -3.28 -9.90 6.08
CA ILE A 104 -1.84 -10.01 6.36
C ILE A 104 -1.08 -9.38 5.21
N GLY A 105 0.01 -8.67 5.50
CA GLY A 105 0.86 -8.10 4.47
C GLY A 105 1.75 -6.99 4.99
N ASN A 106 2.45 -6.36 4.06
CA ASN A 106 3.41 -5.31 4.38
C ASN A 106 2.77 -3.90 4.35
N PHE A 107 1.80 -3.66 5.25
CA PHE A 107 1.05 -2.41 5.31
C PHE A 107 0.83 -1.84 6.73
N VAL A 108 0.33 -0.61 6.78
CA VAL A 108 -0.26 0.09 7.94
C VAL A 108 -1.60 0.70 7.51
N ALA A 109 -2.60 0.61 8.39
CA ALA A 109 -3.87 1.32 8.25
C ALA A 109 -4.04 2.25 9.48
N PRO A 110 -3.66 3.54 9.40
CA PRO A 110 -3.57 4.43 10.56
C PRO A 110 -4.92 4.98 11.04
N GLY A 111 -6.04 4.45 10.52
CA GLY A 111 -7.39 4.89 10.89
C GLY A 111 -8.00 5.97 9.98
N ASP A 112 -7.40 6.25 8.82
CA ASP A 112 -7.90 7.19 7.81
C ASP A 112 -8.64 6.49 6.64
N CYS A 113 -9.03 5.23 6.83
CA CYS A 113 -9.64 4.34 5.83
C CYS A 113 -8.78 4.04 4.60
N ASN A 114 -7.47 4.33 4.64
CA ASN A 114 -6.53 3.96 3.59
C ASN A 114 -5.54 2.89 4.09
N VAL A 115 -4.90 2.23 3.13
CA VAL A 115 -3.82 1.29 3.38
C VAL A 115 -2.55 1.88 2.80
N TYR A 116 -1.51 1.95 3.61
CA TYR A 116 -0.19 2.42 3.21
C TYR A 116 0.82 1.30 3.32
N GLY A 117 1.75 1.22 2.37
CA GLY A 117 2.86 0.30 2.48
C GLY A 117 3.85 0.70 3.57
N LYS A 118 4.58 -0.30 4.08
CA LYS A 118 5.73 -0.11 4.96
C LYS A 118 6.99 -0.26 4.14
N PHE A 119 7.87 0.74 4.16
CA PHE A 119 9.00 0.77 3.25
C PHE A 119 10.33 0.97 3.97
N THR A 120 11.38 0.43 3.35
CA THR A 120 12.77 0.55 3.73
C THR A 120 13.57 0.83 2.46
N VAL A 121 14.41 1.86 2.47
CA VAL A 121 15.29 2.18 1.34
C VAL A 121 16.25 1.01 1.08
N GLY A 122 16.45 0.68 -0.19
CA GLY A 122 17.27 -0.45 -0.67
C GLY A 122 16.49 -1.76 -0.87
N GLU A 123 15.25 -1.85 -0.37
CA GLU A 123 14.40 -3.02 -0.59
C GLU A 123 13.60 -2.92 -1.89
N THR A 124 13.34 -4.07 -2.50
CA THR A 124 12.54 -4.18 -3.72
C THR A 124 11.13 -4.65 -3.39
N TYR A 125 10.13 -3.98 -3.94
CA TYR A 125 8.72 -4.21 -3.65
C TYR A 125 7.94 -4.55 -4.92
N LEU A 126 7.03 -5.50 -4.80
CA LEU A 126 5.95 -5.70 -5.73
C LEU A 126 4.80 -4.78 -5.35
N LEU A 127 4.60 -3.75 -6.16
CA LEU A 127 3.65 -2.68 -5.91
C LEU A 127 2.45 -2.81 -6.84
N ILE A 128 1.27 -2.95 -6.24
CA ILE A 128 -0.02 -2.97 -6.93
C ILE A 128 -0.65 -1.59 -6.74
N MET A 129 -0.60 -0.78 -7.79
CA MET A 129 -0.99 0.63 -7.70
C MET A 129 -2.47 0.83 -8.00
N GLY A 130 -3.04 1.89 -7.39
CA GLY A 130 -4.44 2.28 -7.62
C GLY A 130 -5.45 1.57 -6.72
N ILE A 131 -5.00 0.77 -5.75
CA ILE A 131 -5.86 0.07 -4.80
C ILE A 131 -5.40 0.30 -3.36
N ASP A 132 -6.36 0.32 -2.43
CA ASP A 132 -6.09 0.27 -0.98
C ASP A 132 -6.23 -1.17 -0.52
N HIS A 133 -5.15 -1.95 -0.59
CA HIS A 133 -5.19 -3.37 -0.24
C HIS A 133 -3.94 -3.81 0.55
N PRO A 134 -4.09 -4.58 1.63
CA PRO A 134 -2.98 -5.08 2.45
C PRO A 134 -1.83 -5.74 1.68
N LYS A 135 -2.16 -6.47 0.62
CA LYS A 135 -1.22 -7.22 -0.25
C LYS A 135 -0.56 -6.37 -1.35
N ALA A 136 -0.81 -5.07 -1.39
CA ALA A 136 -0.37 -4.22 -2.50
C ALA A 136 1.09 -3.76 -2.39
N PHE A 137 1.78 -4.05 -1.29
CA PHE A 137 3.05 -3.43 -0.91
C PHE A 137 4.13 -4.44 -0.48
N GLU A 138 4.09 -5.66 -1.01
CA GLU A 138 4.93 -6.75 -0.53
C GLU A 138 6.39 -6.63 -0.99
N VAL A 139 7.33 -6.96 -0.10
CA VAL A 139 8.75 -7.02 -0.43
C VAL A 139 9.03 -8.27 -1.26
N VAL A 140 9.85 -8.16 -2.31
CA VAL A 140 10.25 -9.28 -3.17
C VAL A 140 11.76 -9.22 -3.37
N ARG A 141 12.46 -10.18 -2.75
CA ARG A 141 13.94 -10.27 -2.78
C ARG A 141 14.46 -11.21 -3.88
N SER A 142 13.57 -11.96 -4.52
CA SER A 142 13.94 -12.95 -5.54
C SER A 142 12.81 -13.15 -6.54
N THR A 143 13.15 -13.44 -7.80
CA THR A 143 12.18 -13.90 -8.81
C THR A 143 11.60 -15.27 -8.49
N GLU A 144 12.20 -16.00 -7.55
CA GLU A 144 11.68 -17.28 -7.07
C GLU A 144 10.52 -17.13 -6.08
N ASP A 145 10.30 -15.92 -5.57
CA ASP A 145 9.22 -15.58 -4.64
C ASP A 145 7.84 -16.00 -5.17
N ARG A 146 7.08 -16.69 -4.31
CA ARG A 146 5.80 -17.29 -4.69
C ARG A 146 4.76 -16.23 -5.01
N TRP A 147 4.75 -15.11 -4.29
CA TRP A 147 3.82 -14.01 -4.54
C TRP A 147 4.16 -13.32 -5.87
N TYR A 148 5.43 -13.01 -6.12
CA TYR A 148 5.89 -12.47 -7.40
C TYR A 148 5.49 -13.35 -8.58
N LYS A 149 5.78 -14.66 -8.52
CA LYS A 149 5.40 -15.61 -9.57
C LYS A 149 3.89 -15.64 -9.80
N THR A 150 3.11 -15.65 -8.71
CA THR A 150 1.64 -15.67 -8.78
C THR A 150 1.11 -14.43 -9.45
N VAL A 151 1.57 -13.25 -9.05
CA VAL A 151 1.15 -11.98 -9.65
C VAL A 151 1.57 -11.90 -11.11
N LYS A 152 2.82 -12.25 -11.45
CA LYS A 152 3.29 -12.26 -12.84
C LYS A 152 2.50 -13.20 -13.73
N PHE A 153 2.11 -14.37 -13.22
CA PHE A 153 1.24 -15.30 -13.94
C PHE A 153 -0.17 -14.72 -14.17
N MET A 154 -0.76 -14.11 -13.14
CA MET A 154 -2.03 -13.39 -13.29
C MET A 154 -1.92 -12.27 -14.32
N THR A 155 -0.81 -11.53 -14.37
CA THR A 155 -0.67 -10.44 -15.34
C THR A 155 -0.54 -10.87 -16.79
N GLN A 156 -0.02 -12.07 -17.03
CA GLN A 156 0.13 -12.62 -18.38
C GLN A 156 -1.16 -13.21 -18.95
N ARG A 157 -2.04 -13.74 -18.09
CA ARG A 157 -3.31 -14.38 -18.54
C ARG A 157 -4.38 -13.40 -19.00
N HIS A 158 -4.19 -12.11 -18.75
CA HIS A 158 -5.17 -11.07 -19.03
C HIS A 158 -4.61 -9.95 -19.93
N LYS A 159 -3.62 -10.29 -20.76
CA LYS A 159 -3.21 -9.49 -21.92
C LYS A 159 -3.95 -9.98 -23.15
#